data_AF-A0A645IXW2-F1
#
_entry.id   AF-A0A645IXW2-F1
#
_cell.length_a   1.000
_cell.length_b   1.000
_cell.length_c   1.000
_cell.angle_alpha   90.00
_cell.angle_beta   90.00
_cell.angle_gamma   90.00
#
_symmetry.space_group_name_H-M   'P 1'
#
loop_
_entity.id
_entity.type
_entity.pdbx_description
1 polymer ?
#
loop_
_entity_poly.entity_id
_entity_poly.type
_entity_poly.pdbx_seq_one_letter_code
_entity_poly.pdbx_strand_id
1 'polypeptide(L)'
;MVSRIVSIVPKVNTVERIRDIVCDYFSLSVDAISTKSRKREVVQARQIAMYLSKQMTKNSLSSIGDLIGQRDHATVLHACKIVGDLMEIDKSFRTSVREIEAKLKG
;
A
#
# COMPACT_ATOMS: atom_id res chain seq x y z
N MET A 1 -17.62 -35.38 -10.56
CA MET A 1 -16.17 -35.19 -10.40
C MET A 1 -15.83 -33.85 -11.04
N VAL A 2 -15.77 -32.76 -10.27
CA VAL A 2 -15.34 -31.45 -10.77
C VAL A 2 -14.15 -31.01 -9.93
N SER A 3 -12.97 -31.10 -10.52
CA SER A 3 -11.71 -30.66 -9.93
C SER A 3 -11.76 -29.15 -9.68
N ARG A 4 -12.04 -28.75 -8.43
CA ARG A 4 -11.60 -27.46 -7.91
C ARG A 4 -10.10 -27.57 -7.63
N ILE A 5 -9.29 -27.38 -8.67
CA ILE A 5 -7.89 -27.04 -8.46
C ILE A 5 -7.92 -25.60 -7.96
N VAL A 6 -7.89 -25.43 -6.64
CA VAL A 6 -7.46 -24.17 -6.04
C VAL A 6 -6.00 -24.04 -6.45
N SER A 7 -5.72 -23.15 -7.40
CA SER A 7 -4.34 -22.80 -7.73
C SER A 7 -3.75 -22.14 -6.51
N ILE A 8 -3.00 -22.91 -5.72
CA ILE A 8 -2.17 -22.45 -4.61
C ILE A 8 -0.94 -21.75 -5.22
N VAL A 9 -1.16 -20.75 -6.05
CA VAL A 9 -0.07 -19.84 -6.44
C VAL A 9 0.17 -19.01 -5.18
N PRO A 10 1.37 -19.05 -4.57
CA PRO A 10 1.67 -18.09 -3.53
C PRO A 10 1.40 -16.70 -4.10
N LYS A 11 0.43 -15.98 -3.52
CA LYS A 11 0.10 -14.63 -3.93
C LYS A 11 1.35 -13.77 -3.71
N VAL A 12 2.14 -13.60 -4.76
CA VAL A 12 3.29 -12.72 -4.72
C VAL A 12 2.73 -11.32 -4.53
N ASN A 13 3.05 -10.71 -3.39
CA ASN A 13 2.69 -9.32 -3.14
C ASN A 13 3.60 -8.45 -4.01
N THR A 14 3.06 -7.98 -5.13
CA THR A 14 3.70 -6.95 -5.96
C THR A 14 3.31 -5.57 -5.45
N VAL A 15 4.14 -4.56 -5.74
CA VAL A 15 3.85 -3.16 -5.36
C VAL A 15 2.54 -2.70 -6.00
N GLU A 16 2.29 -3.10 -7.24
CA GLU A 16 1.05 -2.80 -7.96
C GLU A 16 -0.16 -3.39 -7.26
N ARG A 17 -0.11 -4.67 -6.86
CA ARG A 17 -1.21 -5.32 -6.11
C ARG A 17 -1.51 -4.58 -4.80
N ILE A 18 -0.47 -4.19 -4.07
CA ILE A 18 -0.61 -3.44 -2.82
C ILE A 18 -1.26 -2.09 -3.08
N ARG A 19 -0.76 -1.36 -4.08
CA ARG A 19 -1.29 -0.08 -4.52
C ARG A 19 -2.76 -0.18 -4.88
N ASP A 20 -3.14 -1.18 -5.68
CA ASP A 20 -4.52 -1.34 -6.16
C ASP A 20 -5.49 -1.67 -5.01
N ILE A 21 -5.09 -2.53 -4.07
CA ILE A 21 -5.90 -2.84 -2.87
C ILE A 21 -6.04 -1.62 -1.95
N VAL A 22 -4.98 -0.82 -1.80
CA VAL A 22 -5.07 0.44 -1.03
C VAL A 22 -6.00 1.44 -1.73
N CYS A 23 -5.90 1.57 -3.06
CA CYS A 23 -6.78 2.43 -3.84
C CYS A 23 -8.25 2.03 -3.70
N ASP A 24 -8.56 0.74 -3.81
CA ASP A 24 -9.89 0.18 -3.56
C ASP A 24 -10.41 0.53 -2.17
N TYR A 25 -9.60 0.33 -1.13
CA TYR A 25 -9.97 0.63 0.26
C TYR A 25 -10.37 2.10 0.45
N PHE A 26 -9.64 3.03 -0.17
CA PHE A 26 -9.94 4.47 -0.08
C PHE A 26 -10.92 4.96 -1.17
N SER A 27 -11.44 4.08 -2.03
CA SER A 27 -12.27 4.46 -3.19
C SER A 27 -11.59 5.52 -4.08
N LEU A 28 -10.28 5.38 -4.28
CA LEU A 28 -9.46 6.27 -5.10
C LEU A 28 -9.03 5.56 -6.38
N SER A 29 -8.89 6.30 -7.47
CA SER A 29 -8.19 5.82 -8.66
C SER A 29 -6.67 5.76 -8.43
N VAL A 30 -5.98 4.84 -9.10
CA VAL A 30 -4.51 4.76 -9.12
C VAL A 30 -3.86 6.08 -9.60
N ASP A 31 -4.50 6.78 -10.55
CA ASP A 31 -4.03 8.09 -11.01
C ASP A 31 -4.05 9.13 -9.87
N ALA A 32 -5.13 9.14 -9.07
CA ALA A 32 -5.29 10.08 -7.96
C ALA A 32 -4.12 10.02 -6.97
N ILE A 33 -3.65 8.82 -6.60
CA ILE A 33 -2.49 8.67 -5.71
C ILE A 33 -1.17 9.05 -6.38
N SER A 34 -1.09 9.04 -7.71
CA SER A 34 0.08 9.49 -8.47
C SER A 34 0.19 11.01 -8.56
N THR A 35 -0.95 11.73 -8.46
CA THR A 35 -0.97 13.20 -8.52
C THR A 35 -0.22 13.90 -7.37
N LYS A 36 -0.04 15.22 -7.47
CA LYS A 36 0.48 16.07 -6.38
C LYS A 36 -0.60 16.48 -5.35
N SER A 37 -1.77 15.84 -5.37
CA SER A 37 -2.87 16.16 -4.46
C SER A 37 -2.43 16.06 -3.00
N ARG A 38 -2.87 17.07 -2.22
CA ARG A 38 -2.68 17.18 -0.77
C ARG A 38 -3.94 16.76 0.02
N LYS A 39 -4.99 16.27 -0.66
CA LYS A 39 -6.17 15.74 0.01
C LYS A 39 -5.75 14.64 0.97
N ARG A 40 -6.26 14.70 2.20
CA ARG A 40 -5.85 13.81 3.31
C ARG A 40 -5.93 12.34 2.89
N GLU A 41 -7.04 11.92 2.31
CA GLU A 41 -7.26 10.53 1.87
C GLU A 41 -6.25 10.08 0.82
N VAL A 42 -5.93 10.94 -0.16
CA VAL A 42 -4.94 10.63 -1.21
C VAL A 42 -3.54 10.50 -0.62
N VAL A 43 -3.17 11.39 0.30
CA VAL A 43 -1.88 11.35 0.99
C VAL A 43 -1.77 10.10 1.85
N GLN A 44 -2.81 9.78 2.62
CA GLN A 44 -2.86 8.58 3.46
C GLN A 44 -2.78 7.30 2.63
N ALA A 45 -3.58 7.17 1.57
CA ALA A 45 -3.52 6.03 0.65
C ALA A 45 -2.11 5.85 0.08
N ARG A 46 -1.47 6.92 -0.41
CA ARG A 46 -0.10 6.86 -0.94
C ARG A 46 0.90 6.40 0.12
N GLN A 47 0.82 6.96 1.33
CA GLN A 47 1.74 6.63 2.41
C GLN A 47 1.60 5.18 2.87
N ILE A 48 0.35 4.70 3.02
CA ILE A 48 0.06 3.32 3.40
C ILE A 48 0.55 2.35 2.32
N ALA A 49 0.30 2.66 1.03
CA ALA A 49 0.80 1.84 -0.07
C ALA A 49 2.33 1.72 -0.05
N MET A 50 3.05 2.82 0.20
CA MET A 50 4.51 2.84 0.32
C MET A 50 5.00 1.99 1.51
N TYR A 51 4.38 2.17 2.67
CA TYR A 51 4.71 1.44 3.91
C TYR A 51 4.51 -0.07 3.75
N LEU A 52 3.34 -0.49 3.27
CA LEU A 52 3.04 -1.91 3.05
C LEU A 52 3.93 -2.51 1.97
N SER A 53 4.22 -1.77 0.90
CA SER A 53 5.14 -2.22 -0.16
C SER A 53 6.55 -2.47 0.36
N LYS A 54 7.02 -1.65 1.30
CA LYS A 54 8.33 -1.83 1.93
C LYS A 54 8.37 -3.06 2.84
N GLN A 55 7.27 -3.41 3.48
CA GLN A 55 7.20 -4.57 4.38
C GLN A 55 6.92 -5.89 3.67
N MET A 56 6.11 -5.87 2.62
CA MET A 56 5.56 -7.07 1.99
C MET A 56 6.28 -7.46 0.69
N THR A 57 7.23 -6.63 0.22
CA THR A 57 7.98 -6.87 -1.02
C THR A 57 9.48 -6.68 -0.80
N LYS A 58 10.30 -7.22 -1.72
CA LYS A 58 11.77 -7.02 -1.73
C LYS A 58 12.21 -5.83 -2.58
N ASN A 59 11.29 -4.96 -2.99
CA ASN A 59 11.62 -3.81 -3.85
C ASN A 59 12.44 -2.75 -3.11
N SER A 60 13.31 -2.08 -3.86
CA SER A 60 14.04 -0.91 -3.35
C SER A 60 13.08 0.26 -3.10
N LEU A 61 13.50 1.21 -2.25
CA LEU A 61 12.69 2.40 -1.96
C LEU A 61 12.41 3.22 -3.23
N SER A 62 13.39 3.31 -4.15
CA SER A 62 13.21 3.97 -5.44
C SER A 62 12.13 3.27 -6.28
N SER A 63 12.24 1.95 -6.45
CA SER A 63 11.26 1.15 -7.22
C SER A 63 9.84 1.28 -6.66
N ILE A 64 9.69 1.27 -5.32
CA ILE A 64 8.39 1.50 -4.67
C ILE A 64 7.86 2.90 -5.00
N GLY A 65 8.72 3.92 -4.93
CA GLY A 65 8.37 5.30 -5.25
C GLY A 65 7.93 5.49 -6.70
N ASP A 66 8.63 4.84 -7.63
CA ASP A 66 8.32 4.84 -9.06
C ASP A 66 6.94 4.23 -9.33
N LEU A 67 6.65 3.05 -8.77
CA LEU A 67 5.43 2.29 -9.03
C LEU A 67 4.16 2.87 -8.38
N ILE A 68 4.29 3.65 -7.30
CA ILE A 68 3.16 4.22 -6.57
C ILE A 68 2.80 5.63 -7.05
N GLY A 69 3.76 6.39 -7.58
CA GLY A 69 3.47 7.74 -8.06
C GLY A 69 4.69 8.55 -8.47
N GLN A 70 5.72 7.91 -9.02
CA GLN A 70 6.95 8.56 -9.51
C GLN A 70 7.57 9.48 -8.44
N ARG A 71 7.73 8.95 -7.23
CA ARG A 71 8.24 9.68 -6.07
C ARG A 71 9.66 9.25 -5.72
N ASP A 72 10.43 10.21 -5.23
CA ASP A 72 11.79 9.94 -4.77
C ASP A 72 11.82 8.98 -3.57
N HIS A 73 12.88 8.17 -3.48
CA HIS A 73 13.10 7.21 -2.40
C HIS A 73 13.02 7.83 -0.99
N ALA A 74 13.44 9.08 -0.81
CA ALA A 74 13.32 9.79 0.47
C ALA A 74 11.85 10.03 0.86
N THR A 75 10.96 10.19 -0.14
CA THR A 75 9.51 10.28 0.08
C THR A 75 8.96 8.97 0.62
N VAL A 76 9.44 7.83 0.11
CA VAL A 76 9.02 6.51 0.59
C VAL A 76 9.51 6.28 2.02
N LEU A 77 10.76 6.63 2.31
CA LEU A 77 11.30 6.57 3.67
C LEU A 77 10.48 7.42 4.65
N HIS A 78 10.17 8.65 4.26
CA HIS A 78 9.35 9.55 5.07
C HIS A 78 7.93 9.00 5.28
N ALA A 79 7.30 8.47 4.23
CA ALA A 79 5.99 7.83 4.32
C ALA A 79 5.99 6.66 5.31
N CYS A 80 7.01 5.80 5.27
CA CYS A 80 7.12 4.68 6.21
C CYS A 80 7.21 5.14 7.66
N LYS A 81 7.98 6.21 7.93
CA LYS A 81 8.08 6.79 9.26
C LYS A 81 6.72 7.33 9.74
N ILE A 82 6.08 8.17 8.92
CA ILE A 82 4.78 8.77 9.23
C ILE A 82 3.71 7.70 9.51
N VAL A 83 3.64 6.65 8.68
CA VAL A 83 2.67 5.57 8.91
C VAL A 83 2.96 4.82 10.20
N GLY A 84 4.23 4.53 10.50
CA GLY A 84 4.65 3.94 11.77
C GLY A 84 4.20 4.78 12.97
N ASP A 85 4.57 6.07 12.98
CA ASP A 85 4.20 7.01 14.04
C ASP A 85 2.67 7.11 14.20
N LEU A 86 1.93 7.24 13.09
CA LEU A 86 0.47 7.32 13.09
C LEU A 86 -0.19 6.03 13.61
N MET A 87 0.35 4.87 13.28
CA MET A 87 -0.14 3.61 13.82
C MET A 87 0.09 3.52 15.33
N GLU A 88 1.13 4.15 15.89
CA GLU A 88 1.35 4.17 17.33
C GLU A 88 0.33 5.03 18.08
N ILE A 89 -0.01 6.20 17.52
CA ILE A 89 -0.85 7.21 18.20
C ILE A 89 -2.34 7.10 17.88
N ASP A 90 -2.73 6.64 16.68
CA ASP A 90 -4.11 6.61 16.21
C ASP A 90 -4.59 5.16 16.01
N LYS A 91 -5.48 4.72 16.91
CA LYS A 91 -6.05 3.37 16.89
C LYS A 91 -6.89 3.12 15.64
N SER A 92 -7.65 4.10 15.17
CA SER A 92 -8.52 3.97 14.00
C SER A 92 -7.69 3.84 12.73
N PHE A 93 -6.62 4.63 12.63
CA PHE A 93 -5.65 4.51 11.54
C PHE A 93 -4.95 3.15 11.56
N ARG A 94 -4.50 2.68 12.74
CA ARG A 94 -3.91 1.34 12.89
C ARG A 94 -4.87 0.25 12.43
N THR A 95 -6.14 0.33 12.78
CA THR A 95 -7.16 -0.63 12.33
C THR A 95 -7.27 -0.61 10.80
N SER A 96 -7.36 0.56 10.19
CA SER A 96 -7.43 0.69 8.72
C SER A 96 -6.23 0.04 8.03
N VAL A 97 -5.01 0.28 8.52
CA VAL A 97 -3.79 -0.34 7.94
C VAL A 97 -3.83 -1.86 8.10
N ARG A 98 -4.27 -2.38 9.25
CA ARG A 98 -4.39 -3.82 9.50
C ARG A 98 -5.44 -4.49 8.63
N GLU A 99 -6.56 -3.82 8.36
CA GLU A 99 -7.60 -4.33 7.46
C GLU A 99 -7.08 -4.45 6.02
N ILE A 100 -6.33 -3.45 5.55
CA ILE A 100 -5.67 -3.50 4.24
C ILE A 100 -4.63 -4.63 4.21
N GLU A 101 -3.82 -4.76 5.26
CA GLU A 101 -2.82 -5.83 5.36
C GLU A 101 -3.47 -7.23 5.35
N ALA A 102 -4.60 -7.39 6.02
CA ALA A 102 -5.37 -8.63 6.02
C ALA A 102 -5.90 -8.96 4.61
N LYS A 103 -6.44 -7.97 3.88
CA LYS A 103 -6.86 -8.12 2.47
C LYS A 103 -5.71 -8.55 1.54
N LEU A 104 -4.47 -8.16 1.85
CA LEU A 104 -3.29 -8.54 1.07
C LEU A 104 -2.81 -9.97 1.33
N LYS A 105 -3.03 -10.47 2.54
CA LYS A 105 -2.66 -11.84 2.96
C LYS A 105 -3.71 -12.89 2.57
N GLY A 106 -4.97 -12.49 2.42
CA GLY A 106 -6.09 -13.33 1.96
C GLY A 106 -6.06 -13.57 0.47
#